data_AF-A0A0R3SW59-F1
#
_entry.id   AF-A0A0R3SW59-F1
#
_cell.length_a   1.000
_cell.length_b   1.000
_cell.length_c   1.000
_cell.angle_alpha   90.00
_cell.angle_beta   90.00
_cell.angle_gamma   90.00
#
_symmetry.space_group_name_H-M   'P 1'
#
loop_
_entity.id
_entity.type
_entity.pdbx_description
1 polymer ?
#
loop_
_entity_poly.entity_id
_entity_poly.type
_entity_poly.pdbx_seq_one_letter_code
_entity_poly.pdbx_strand_id
1 'polypeptide(L)'
;MQEVKTLSAIDLKGSVEIIADYFNVAINNILYNRAIYPESSFKRVKKFGRSVLIATDEELIKYLDKLIDQLKVGQFWNVGLGAIVRQIVASSSFLPNIKETCTFDLLVYTNRNCEIPEGWDESGPCFVPNSAQVQLRSFSTKIHQVESIVSYRQK
;
A
#
# COMPACT_ATOMS: atom_id res chain seq x y z
N MET A 1 31.93 28.33 -8.84
CA MET A 1 30.63 28.08 -8.18
C MET A 1 29.92 26.99 -8.97
N GLN A 2 29.83 25.77 -8.43
CA GLN A 2 28.97 24.76 -9.01
C GLN A 2 27.52 25.09 -8.64
N GLU A 3 26.65 25.12 -9.63
CA GLU A 3 25.22 25.33 -9.49
C GLU A 3 24.65 24.23 -8.59
N VAL A 4 24.16 24.61 -7.41
CA VAL A 4 23.39 23.71 -6.54
C VAL A 4 22.11 23.44 -7.29
N LYS A 5 21.98 22.23 -7.85
CA LYS A 5 20.77 21.76 -8.53
C LYS A 5 19.64 21.75 -7.50
N THR A 6 18.85 22.82 -7.46
CA THR A 6 17.64 22.91 -6.65
C THR A 6 16.77 21.70 -7.00
N LEU A 7 16.43 20.89 -6.01
CA LEU A 7 15.47 19.79 -6.20
C LEU A 7 14.19 20.42 -6.76
N SER A 8 13.86 20.12 -8.01
CA SER A 8 12.64 20.57 -8.66
C SER A 8 11.45 20.26 -7.76
N ALA A 9 10.56 21.22 -7.56
CA ALA A 9 9.34 21.01 -6.78
C ALA A 9 8.58 19.79 -7.36
N ILE A 10 8.20 18.86 -6.47
CA ILE A 10 7.40 17.69 -6.86
C ILE A 10 6.07 18.21 -7.38
N ASP A 11 5.70 17.81 -8.60
CA ASP A 11 4.40 18.08 -9.19
C ASP A 11 3.39 17.00 -8.80
N LEU A 12 2.12 17.20 -9.17
CA LEU A 12 1.05 16.25 -8.83
C LEU A 12 1.36 14.84 -9.36
N LYS A 13 1.84 14.75 -10.60
CA LYS A 13 2.21 13.47 -11.23
C LYS A 13 3.35 12.78 -10.46
N GLY A 14 4.42 13.51 -10.14
CA GLY A 14 5.54 12.98 -9.37
C GLY A 14 5.11 12.55 -7.98
N SER A 15 4.18 13.26 -7.35
CA SER A 15 3.61 12.82 -6.08
C SER A 15 2.83 11.52 -6.19
N VAL A 16 2.03 11.34 -7.24
CA VAL A 16 1.24 10.12 -7.46
C VAL A 16 2.17 8.92 -7.67
N GLU A 17 3.23 9.09 -8.46
CA GLU A 17 4.23 8.03 -8.69
C GLU A 17 4.92 7.61 -7.38
N ILE A 18 5.32 8.56 -6.53
CA ILE A 18 5.95 8.26 -5.24
C ILE A 18 5.02 7.41 -4.34
N ILE A 19 3.74 7.78 -4.29
CA ILE A 19 2.76 7.08 -3.44
C ILE A 19 2.43 5.70 -4.00
N ALA A 20 2.30 5.58 -5.33
CA ALA A 20 2.09 4.31 -6.00
C ALA A 20 3.25 3.33 -5.73
N ASP A 21 4.50 3.77 -5.86
CA ASP A 21 5.66 2.95 -5.52
C ASP A 21 5.70 2.58 -4.03
N TYR A 22 5.31 3.52 -3.15
CA TYR A 22 5.18 3.25 -1.71
C TYR A 22 4.17 2.12 -1.45
N PHE A 23 2.97 2.19 -2.02
CA PHE A 23 1.95 1.15 -1.84
C PHE A 23 2.41 -0.20 -2.38
N ASN A 24 3.05 -0.24 -3.56
CA ASN A 24 3.57 -1.47 -4.11
C ASN A 24 4.58 -2.14 -3.15
N VAL A 25 5.55 -1.37 -2.64
CA VAL A 25 6.53 -1.86 -1.67
C VAL A 25 5.87 -2.26 -0.34
N ALA A 26 4.88 -1.50 0.12
CA ALA A 26 4.20 -1.77 1.38
C ALA A 26 3.37 -3.06 1.32
N ILE A 27 2.61 -3.27 0.24
CA ILE A 27 1.83 -4.48 -0.02
C ILE A 27 2.75 -5.71 -0.03
N ASN A 28 3.81 -5.67 -0.83
CA ASN A 28 4.79 -6.77 -0.90
C ASN A 28 5.40 -7.09 0.46
N ASN A 29 5.76 -6.07 1.25
CA ASN A 29 6.29 -6.29 2.60
C ASN A 29 5.29 -6.95 3.54
N ILE A 30 3.99 -6.68 3.44
CA ILE A 30 2.98 -7.38 4.26
C ILE A 30 2.87 -8.83 3.81
N LEU A 31 2.73 -9.07 2.50
CA LEU A 31 2.58 -10.42 1.95
C LEU A 31 3.73 -11.32 2.40
N TYR A 32 4.95 -10.79 2.40
CA TYR A 32 6.13 -11.48 2.92
C TYR A 32 6.12 -11.62 4.46
N ASN A 33 6.01 -10.52 5.22
CA ASN A 33 6.14 -10.55 6.70
C ASN A 33 4.99 -11.29 7.41
N ARG A 34 3.86 -11.48 6.73
CA ARG A 34 2.71 -12.25 7.22
C ARG A 34 2.66 -13.66 6.65
N ALA A 35 3.66 -14.05 5.86
CA ALA A 35 3.74 -15.36 5.21
C ALA A 35 2.46 -15.73 4.42
N ILE A 36 1.84 -14.74 3.77
CA ILE A 36 0.71 -14.97 2.85
C ILE A 36 1.19 -15.71 1.62
N TYR A 37 2.39 -15.38 1.15
CA TYR A 37 3.14 -16.11 0.13
C TYR A 37 4.47 -16.62 0.72
N PRO A 38 5.00 -17.75 0.22
CA PRO A 38 6.26 -18.31 0.72
C PRO A 38 7.44 -17.39 0.38
N GLU A 39 8.51 -17.45 1.18
CA GLU A 39 9.69 -16.60 0.98
C GLU A 39 10.32 -16.77 -0.41
N SER A 40 10.24 -17.97 -0.98
CA SER A 40 10.72 -18.29 -2.34
C SER A 40 10.02 -17.49 -3.44
N SER A 41 8.84 -16.93 -3.16
CA SER A 41 8.08 -16.09 -4.10
C SER A 41 8.50 -14.61 -4.04
N PHE A 42 9.60 -14.27 -3.37
CA PHE A 42 10.10 -12.91 -3.26
C PHE A 42 11.59 -12.80 -3.58
N LYS A 43 11.97 -11.66 -4.17
CA LYS A 43 13.37 -11.29 -4.41
C LYS A 43 13.70 -9.96 -3.75
N ARG A 44 14.95 -9.80 -3.33
CA ARG A 44 15.46 -8.51 -2.85
C ARG A 44 15.75 -7.60 -4.03
N VAL A 45 15.20 -6.40 -4.00
CA VAL A 45 15.51 -5.32 -4.95
C VAL A 45 15.91 -4.06 -4.21
N LYS A 46 16.63 -3.15 -4.87
CA LYS A 46 16.91 -1.82 -4.31
C LYS A 46 15.82 -0.84 -4.77
N LYS A 47 15.01 -0.35 -3.83
CA LYS A 47 14.09 0.78 -4.04
C LYS A 47 14.27 1.79 -2.91
N PHE A 48 14.16 3.08 -3.23
CA PHE A 48 14.29 4.17 -2.24
C PHE A 48 15.60 4.13 -1.42
N GLY A 49 16.70 3.68 -2.02
CA GLY A 49 17.98 3.52 -1.33
C GLY A 49 18.00 2.40 -0.28
N ARG A 50 16.96 1.56 -0.21
CA ARG A 50 16.85 0.42 0.72
C ARG A 50 16.68 -0.89 -0.04
N SER A 51 17.13 -1.98 0.56
CA SER A 51 16.78 -3.31 0.08
C SER A 51 15.36 -3.62 0.55
N VAL A 52 14.47 -3.92 -0.40
CA VAL A 52 13.07 -4.30 -0.17
C VAL A 52 12.79 -5.64 -0.84
N LEU A 53 11.77 -6.35 -0.38
CA LEU A 53 11.31 -7.60 -0.99
C LEU A 53 10.15 -7.31 -1.92
N ILE A 54 10.18 -7.91 -3.11
CA ILE A 54 9.14 -7.79 -4.14
C ILE A 54 8.82 -9.18 -4.67
N ALA A 55 7.55 -9.44 -4.91
CA ALA A 55 7.04 -10.68 -5.47
C ALA A 55 7.73 -11.04 -6.79
N THR A 56 7.88 -12.33 -7.03
CA THR A 56 8.38 -12.90 -8.29
C THR A 56 7.32 -13.70 -9.03
N ASP A 57 6.22 -14.03 -8.37
CA ASP A 57 5.09 -14.72 -8.95
C ASP A 57 4.38 -13.83 -9.99
N GLU A 58 4.27 -14.31 -11.23
CA GLU A 58 3.79 -13.51 -12.36
C GLU A 58 2.32 -13.11 -12.22
N GLU A 59 1.49 -14.00 -11.67
CA GLU A 59 0.07 -13.72 -11.46
C GLU A 59 -0.13 -12.66 -10.38
N LEU A 60 0.59 -12.77 -9.26
CA LEU A 60 0.58 -11.77 -8.20
C LEU A 60 1.13 -10.42 -8.70
N ILE A 61 2.24 -10.41 -9.44
CA ILE A 61 2.78 -9.19 -10.03
C ILE A 61 1.74 -8.53 -10.93
N LYS A 62 1.13 -9.29 -11.84
CA LYS A 62 0.10 -8.77 -12.75
C LYS A 62 -1.11 -8.21 -12.00
N TYR A 63 -1.54 -8.88 -10.93
CA TYR A 63 -2.62 -8.40 -10.07
C TYR A 63 -2.26 -7.08 -9.38
N LEU A 64 -1.07 -7.00 -8.77
CA LEU A 64 -0.60 -5.79 -8.09
C LEU A 64 -0.37 -4.65 -9.07
N ASP A 65 0.21 -4.90 -10.24
CA ASP A 65 0.44 -3.87 -11.26
C ASP A 65 -0.89 -3.28 -11.76
N LYS A 66 -1.89 -4.13 -12.06
CA LYS A 66 -3.23 -3.65 -12.42
C LYS A 66 -3.83 -2.76 -11.34
N LEU A 67 -3.74 -3.18 -10.07
CA LEU A 67 -4.25 -2.42 -8.93
C LEU A 67 -3.52 -1.08 -8.77
N ILE A 68 -2.18 -1.07 -8.85
CA ILE A 68 -1.37 0.16 -8.73
C ILE A 68 -1.65 1.12 -9.89
N ASP A 69 -1.80 0.62 -11.12
CA ASP A 69 -2.15 1.44 -12.28
C ASP A 69 -3.54 2.07 -12.13
N GLN A 70 -4.51 1.31 -11.62
CA GLN A 70 -5.84 1.84 -11.31
C GLN A 70 -5.79 2.88 -10.20
N LEU A 71 -4.96 2.68 -9.17
CA LEU A 71 -4.73 3.69 -8.14
C LEU A 71 -4.13 4.97 -8.72
N LYS A 72 -3.26 4.92 -9.74
CA LYS A 72 -2.68 6.11 -10.37
C LYS A 72 -3.69 6.94 -11.18
N VAL A 73 -4.86 6.40 -11.50
CA VAL A 73 -5.87 7.12 -12.30
C VAL A 73 -6.32 8.38 -11.55
N GLY A 74 -6.31 9.51 -12.27
CA GLY A 74 -6.51 10.84 -11.68
C GLY A 74 -7.81 11.02 -10.89
N GLN A 75 -8.85 10.21 -11.12
CA GLN A 75 -10.09 10.27 -10.33
C GLN A 75 -9.85 9.99 -8.83
N PHE A 76 -8.87 9.13 -8.50
CA PHE A 76 -8.49 8.88 -7.12
C PHE A 76 -7.79 10.11 -6.49
N TRP A 77 -6.81 10.70 -7.17
CA TRP A 77 -5.96 11.74 -6.56
C TRP A 77 -6.49 13.18 -6.72
N ASN A 78 -7.22 13.49 -7.80
CA ASN A 78 -7.72 14.84 -8.08
C ASN A 78 -8.84 15.29 -7.14
N VAL A 79 -9.48 14.35 -6.44
CA VAL A 79 -10.67 14.61 -5.59
C VAL A 79 -10.36 14.42 -4.10
N GLY A 80 -9.07 14.50 -3.73
CA GLY A 80 -8.66 14.54 -2.32
C GLY A 80 -8.75 13.19 -1.60
N LEU A 81 -8.40 12.08 -2.28
CA LEU A 81 -8.30 10.83 -1.54
C LEU A 81 -7.14 10.86 -0.55
N GLY A 82 -7.52 10.84 0.72
CA GLY A 82 -6.92 9.90 1.65
C GLY A 82 -7.24 8.49 1.17
N ALA A 83 -6.47 7.97 0.22
CA ALA A 83 -6.49 6.56 -0.15
C ALA A 83 -5.97 5.78 1.05
N ILE A 84 -6.85 5.58 2.03
CA ILE A 84 -6.59 4.68 3.15
C ILE A 84 -6.74 3.30 2.52
N VAL A 85 -5.64 2.75 2.02
CA VAL A 85 -5.53 1.30 1.82
C VAL A 85 -5.61 0.71 3.22
N ARG A 86 -6.84 0.36 3.61
CA ARG A 86 -7.18 -0.02 4.97
C ARG A 86 -6.91 -1.52 5.12
N GLN A 87 -5.62 -1.88 5.05
CA GLN A 87 -4.98 -2.99 5.76
C GLN A 87 -3.51 -3.11 5.33
N ILE A 88 -2.62 -2.46 6.08
CA ILE A 88 -1.20 -2.83 6.09
C ILE A 88 -0.94 -3.45 7.45
N VAL A 89 -0.95 -4.77 7.57
CA VAL A 89 -0.61 -5.44 8.84
C VAL A 89 0.91 -5.55 8.97
N ALA A 90 1.55 -4.41 9.24
CA ALA A 90 2.98 -4.32 9.55
C ALA A 90 3.19 -4.21 11.06
N SER A 91 3.54 -5.33 11.69
CA SER A 91 4.55 -5.43 12.75
C SER A 91 4.70 -6.91 13.14
N SER A 92 5.61 -7.62 12.47
CA SER A 92 5.84 -9.05 12.76
C SER A 92 6.36 -9.32 14.18
N SER A 93 6.78 -8.29 14.92
CA SER A 93 7.27 -8.41 16.31
C SER A 93 6.22 -8.25 17.40
N PHE A 94 5.10 -7.53 17.17
CA PHE A 94 4.09 -7.24 18.20
C PHE A 94 2.71 -7.84 17.90
N LEU A 95 2.51 -8.32 16.67
CA LEU A 95 1.23 -8.88 16.26
C LEU A 95 1.16 -10.37 16.60
N PRO A 96 -0.03 -10.89 16.95
CA PRO A 96 -0.23 -12.32 17.10
C PRO A 96 0.26 -13.08 15.86
N ASN A 97 0.99 -14.17 16.10
CA ASN A 97 1.44 -15.04 15.03
C ASN A 97 0.22 -15.69 14.36
N ILE A 98 0.09 -15.52 13.05
CA ILE A 98 -0.92 -16.22 12.26
C ILE A 98 -0.38 -17.62 12.02
N LYS A 99 -1.02 -18.63 12.62
CA LYS A 99 -0.58 -20.03 12.52
C LYS A 99 -1.22 -20.78 11.34
N GLU A 100 -2.18 -20.16 10.67
CA GLU A 100 -3.01 -20.77 9.64
C GLU A 100 -2.76 -20.10 8.29
N THR A 101 -3.08 -20.79 7.20
CA THR A 101 -3.06 -20.20 5.86
C THR A 101 -4.09 -19.06 5.80
N CYS A 102 -3.63 -17.86 5.47
CA CYS A 102 -4.51 -16.71 5.32
C CYS A 102 -4.57 -16.27 3.86
N THR A 103 -5.75 -15.83 3.45
CA THR A 103 -5.95 -15.02 2.25
C THR A 103 -5.77 -13.55 2.59
N PHE A 104 -5.71 -12.70 1.57
CA PHE A 104 -5.69 -11.25 1.74
C PHE A 104 -6.72 -10.62 0.79
N ASP A 105 -7.32 -9.52 1.24
CA ASP A 105 -8.22 -8.69 0.44
C ASP A 105 -7.68 -7.25 0.42
N LEU A 106 -7.74 -6.61 -0.74
CA LEU A 106 -7.36 -5.19 -0.89
C LEU A 106 -8.61 -4.36 -1.10
N LEU A 107 -8.86 -3.44 -0.17
CA LEU A 107 -10.00 -2.53 -0.20
C LEU A 107 -9.52 -1.09 -0.33
N VAL A 108 -10.12 -0.37 -1.28
CA VAL A 108 -9.85 1.05 -1.52
C VAL A 108 -11.11 1.83 -1.25
N TYR A 109 -11.03 2.76 -0.30
CA TYR A 109 -12.12 3.67 0.01
C TYR A 109 -12.01 4.89 -0.87
N THR A 110 -13.05 5.14 -1.66
CA THR A 110 -13.14 6.27 -2.59
C THR A 110 -14.25 7.23 -2.20
N ASN A 111 -14.34 8.36 -2.91
CA ASN A 111 -15.52 9.20 -2.85
C ASN A 111 -16.74 8.45 -3.41
N ARG A 112 -17.92 8.69 -2.83
CA ARG A 112 -19.17 7.99 -3.22
C ARG A 112 -19.54 8.11 -4.70
N ASN A 113 -19.02 9.12 -5.38
CA ASN A 113 -19.32 9.41 -6.79
C ASN A 113 -18.20 8.95 -7.73
N CYS A 114 -17.23 8.19 -7.21
CA CYS A 114 -16.16 7.63 -8.03
C CYS A 114 -16.73 6.53 -8.94
N GLU A 115 -16.35 6.54 -10.21
CA GLU A 115 -16.69 5.43 -11.09
C GLU A 115 -15.92 4.18 -10.63
N ILE A 116 -16.61 3.03 -10.61
CA ILE A 116 -15.99 1.76 -10.25
C ILE A 116 -15.14 1.30 -11.44
N PRO A 117 -13.81 1.12 -11.28
CA PRO A 117 -12.98 0.68 -12.38
C PRO A 117 -13.30 -0.77 -12.79
N GLU A 118 -12.95 -1.14 -14.03
CA GLU A 118 -13.17 -2.50 -14.53
C GLU A 118 -12.46 -3.57 -13.66
N GLY A 119 -13.23 -4.56 -13.22
CA GLY A 119 -12.76 -5.64 -12.35
C GLY A 119 -12.71 -5.27 -10.86
N TRP A 120 -13.28 -4.13 -10.47
CA TRP A 120 -13.61 -3.81 -9.08
C TRP A 120 -15.10 -4.05 -8.83
N ASP A 121 -15.45 -4.26 -7.58
CA ASP A 121 -16.81 -4.37 -7.11
C ASP A 121 -16.97 -3.54 -5.83
N GLU A 122 -18.20 -3.14 -5.52
CA GLU A 122 -18.50 -2.51 -4.24
C GLU A 122 -18.40 -3.54 -3.11
N SER A 123 -17.74 -3.12 -2.03
CA SER A 123 -17.63 -3.94 -0.82
C SER A 123 -18.15 -3.18 0.37
N GLY A 124 -18.76 -3.91 1.31
CA GLY A 124 -19.07 -3.39 2.63
C GLY A 124 -17.78 -3.06 3.40
N PRO A 125 -17.88 -2.26 4.48
CA PRO A 125 -16.71 -1.99 5.29
C PRO A 125 -16.20 -3.26 5.98
N CYS A 126 -14.93 -3.59 5.78
CA CYS A 126 -14.28 -4.71 6.45
C CYS A 126 -13.69 -4.25 7.80
N PHE A 127 -14.48 -4.38 8.86
CA PHE A 127 -14.04 -4.07 10.21
C PHE A 127 -13.47 -5.29 10.92
N VAL A 128 -12.38 -5.10 11.66
CA VAL A 128 -11.83 -6.12 12.55
C VAL A 128 -12.49 -5.96 13.93
N PRO A 129 -13.37 -6.87 14.36
CA PRO A 129 -14.02 -6.78 15.68
C PRO A 129 -13.01 -7.00 16.80
N ASN A 130 -13.23 -6.37 17.96
CA ASN A 130 -12.34 -6.43 19.12
C ASN A 130 -10.88 -6.11 18.76
N SER A 131 -10.65 -5.03 18.00
CA SER A 131 -9.33 -4.69 17.49
C SER A 131 -8.60 -3.66 18.33
N ALA A 132 -7.29 -3.82 18.42
CA ALA A 132 -6.35 -2.77 18.79
C ALA A 132 -5.79 -2.12 17.53
N GLN A 133 -5.40 -0.84 17.66
CA GLN A 133 -4.83 -0.06 16.56
C GLN A 133 -3.42 0.40 16.89
N VAL A 134 -2.54 0.34 15.89
CA VAL A 134 -1.18 0.90 15.96
C VAL A 134 -1.02 1.86 14.80
N GLN A 135 -0.79 3.13 15.13
CA GLN A 135 -0.43 4.16 14.16
C GLN A 135 1.05 3.98 13.79
N LEU A 136 1.31 3.86 12.49
CA LEU A 136 2.66 3.88 11.93
C LEU A 136 3.04 5.29 11.50
N ARG A 137 4.34 5.48 11.23
CA ARG A 137 4.88 6.75 10.77
C ARG A 137 4.22 7.15 9.45
N SER A 138 3.67 8.36 9.41
CA SER A 138 3.19 9.00 8.19
C SER A 138 4.34 9.55 7.35
N PHE A 139 4.08 9.77 6.06
CA PHE A 139 4.98 10.56 5.22
C PHE A 139 4.19 11.50 4.30
N SER A 140 4.88 12.48 3.74
CA SER A 140 4.29 13.50 2.88
C SER A 140 5.14 13.72 1.64
N THR A 141 4.48 13.90 0.51
CA THR A 141 5.11 14.44 -0.72
C THR A 141 5.00 15.96 -0.79
N LYS A 142 4.42 16.60 0.24
CA LYS A 142 3.94 18.00 0.29
C LYS A 142 2.68 18.28 -0.54
N ILE A 143 2.27 17.36 -1.40
CA ILE A 143 0.99 17.39 -2.10
C ILE A 143 0.00 16.46 -1.42
N HIS A 144 0.44 15.23 -1.11
CA HIS A 144 -0.35 14.24 -0.42
C HIS A 144 0.31 13.86 0.90
N GLN A 145 -0.52 13.63 1.91
CA GLN A 145 -0.15 13.05 3.20
C GLN A 145 -0.64 11.61 3.22
N VAL A 146 0.26 10.66 3.50
CA VAL A 146 -0.08 9.25 3.67
C VAL A 146 0.11 8.89 5.14
N GLU A 147 -0.99 8.48 5.76
CA GLU A 147 -1.01 7.91 7.10
C GLU A 147 -1.19 6.40 7.00
N SER A 148 -0.70 5.68 8.01
CA SER A 148 -0.73 4.21 8.01
C SER A 148 -1.12 3.72 9.39
N ILE A 149 -2.17 2.91 9.45
CA ILE A 149 -2.70 2.34 10.67
C ILE A 149 -2.83 0.83 10.49
N VAL A 150 -2.43 0.09 11.51
CA VAL A 150 -2.66 -1.34 11.61
C VAL A 150 -3.75 -1.60 12.62
N SER A 151 -4.83 -2.27 12.22
CA SER A 151 -5.84 -2.81 13.15
C SER A 151 -5.67 -4.32 13.24
N TYR A 152 -5.62 -4.88 14.44
CA TYR A 152 -5.50 -6.32 14.66
C TYR A 152 -6.40 -6.78 15.79
N ARG A 153 -6.94 -7.99 15.66
CA ARG A 153 -7.83 -8.58 16.66
C ARG A 153 -7.07 -8.90 17.94
N GLN A 154 -7.60 -8.44 19.08
CA GLN A 154 -7.14 -8.83 20.41
C GLN A 154 -7.71 -10.22 20.74
N LYS A 155 -6.92 -11.02 21.46
CA LYS A 155 -7.35 -12.33 21.97
C LYS A 155 -8.39 -12.18 23.07
#